data_AF-A0A8T4BX85-F1
#
_entry.id   AF-A0A8T4BX85-F1
#
_cell.length_a   1.000
_cell.length_b   1.000
_cell.length_c   1.000
_cell.angle_alpha   90.00
_cell.angle_beta   90.00
_cell.angle_gamma   90.00
#
_symmetry.space_group_name_H-M   'P 1'
#
loop_
_entity.id
_entity.type
_entity.pdbx_description
1 polymer ?
#
loop_
_entity_poly.entity_id
_entity_poly.type
_entity_poly.pdbx_seq_one_letter_code
_entity_poly.pdbx_strand_id
1 'polypeptide(L)' 'MKILKEKSREYKGKKYFKYKVNLPEELLKDSGFKEGDELKAEAKKGEIKLKKK' A
#
# COMPACT_ATOMS: atom_id res chain seq x y z
N MET A 1 -8.66 -7.65 5.89
CA MET A 1 -7.68 -7.20 4.88
C MET A 1 -6.49 -8.15 4.87
N LYS A 2 -5.74 -8.24 3.75
CA LYS A 2 -4.47 -8.98 3.68
C LYS A 2 -3.47 -8.22 2.81
N ILE A 3 -2.18 -8.41 3.07
CA ILE A 3 -1.13 -7.94 2.17
C ILE A 3 -1.03 -8.93 1.01
N LEU A 4 -1.30 -8.44 -0.20
CA LEU A 4 -1.13 -9.18 -1.44
C LEU A 4 0.28 -8.94 -1.97
N LYS A 5 0.93 -10.02 -2.43
CA LYS A 5 2.25 -9.97 -3.06
C LYS A 5 2.11 -10.35 -4.53
N GLU A 6 2.43 -9.42 -5.41
CA GLU A 6 2.38 -9.63 -6.85
C GLU A 6 3.78 -9.53 -7.45
N LYS A 7 4.14 -10.48 -8.33
CA LYS A 7 5.41 -10.41 -9.07
C LYS A 7 5.32 -9.25 -10.06
N SER A 8 6.19 -8.26 -9.91
CA SER A 8 6.21 -7.10 -10.80
C SER A 8 7.04 -7.37 -12.04
N ARG A 9 8.29 -7.77 -11.85
CA ARG A 9 9.21 -8.07 -12.95
C ARG A 9 10.37 -8.91 -12.45
N GLU A 10 11.05 -9.57 -13.36
CA GLU A 10 12.34 -10.20 -13.11
C GLU A 10 13.38 -9.50 -13.96
N TYR A 11 14.50 -9.09 -13.35
CA TYR A 11 15.56 -8.40 -14.05
C TYR A 11 16.91 -8.87 -13.52
N LYS A 12 17.76 -9.40 -14.41
CA LYS A 12 19.07 -10.00 -14.09
C LYS A 12 18.97 -11.03 -12.94
N GLY A 13 17.98 -11.92 -13.00
CA GLY A 13 17.74 -12.95 -11.97
C GLY A 13 17.15 -12.44 -10.65
N LYS A 14 16.98 -11.12 -10.47
CA LYS A 14 16.33 -10.54 -9.29
C LYS A 14 14.83 -10.39 -9.53
N LYS A 15 14.02 -10.97 -8.64
CA LYS A 15 12.55 -10.87 -8.65
C LYS A 15 12.11 -9.64 -7.85
N TYR A 16 11.37 -8.75 -8.51
CA TYR A 16 10.77 -7.57 -7.91
C TYR A 16 9.30 -7.85 -7.63
N PHE A 17 8.85 -7.46 -6.43
CA PHE A 17 7.47 -7.65 -6.00
C PHE A 17 6.83 -6.31 -5.68
N LYS A 18 5.55 -6.20 -6.00
CA LYS A 18 4.67 -5.14 -5.52
C LYS A 18 3.83 -5.71 -4.39
N TYR A 19 3.67 -4.93 -3.33
CA TYR A 19 2.76 -5.25 -2.24
C TYR A 19 1.56 -4.34 -2.34
N LYS A 20 0.36 -4.93 -2.29
CA LYS A 20 -0.91 -4.18 -2.27
C LYS A 20 -1.70 -4.57 -1.03
N VAL A 21 -2.45 -3.62 -0.49
CA VAL A 21 -3.44 -3.87 0.56
C VAL A 21 -4.79 -3.50 0.00
N ASN A 22 -5.75 -4.40 0.12
CA ASN A 22 -7.13 -4.08 -0.23
C ASN A 22 -7.73 -3.29 0.92
N LEU A 23 -7.94 -1.98 0.70
CA LEU A 23 -8.65 -1.10 1.61
C LEU A 23 -10.16 -1.19 1.33
N PRO A 24 -10.99 -1.56 2.33
CA PRO A 24 -12.44 -1.43 2.24
C PRO A 24 -12.86 0.00 1.92
N GLU A 25 -13.95 0.15 1.17
CA GLU A 25 -14.48 1.45 0.77
C GLU A 25 -14.84 2.33 1.97
N GLU A 26 -15.38 1.73 3.03
CA GLU A 26 -15.73 2.42 4.29
C GLU A 26 -14.51 3.08 4.92
N LEU A 27 -13.40 2.35 5.09
CA LEU A 27 -12.16 2.89 5.64
C LEU A 27 -11.54 3.96 4.75
N LEU A 28 -11.66 3.83 3.42
CA LEU A 28 -11.18 4.84 2.49
C LEU A 28 -11.98 6.14 2.65
N LYS A 29 -13.31 6.06 2.77
CA LYS A 29 -14.20 7.21 3.04
C LYS A 29 -13.89 7.86 4.38
N ASP A 30 -13.80 7.08 5.46
CA ASP A 30 -13.53 7.58 6.81
C ASP A 30 -12.16 8.26 6.91
N SER A 31 -11.17 7.76 6.16
CA SER A 31 -9.84 8.38 6.08
C SER A 31 -9.81 9.69 5.28
N GLY A 32 -10.85 9.98 4.49
CA GLY A 32 -10.91 11.13 3.58
C GLY A 32 -9.94 11.04 2.39
N PHE A 33 -9.39 9.85 2.11
CA PHE A 33 -8.54 9.60 0.94
C PHE A 33 -9.38 9.41 -0.32
N LYS A 34 -8.78 9.74 -1.46
CA LYS A 34 -9.37 9.52 -2.78
C LYS A 34 -8.37 8.86 -3.71
N GLU A 35 -8.87 8.29 -4.80
CA GLU A 35 -8.01 7.79 -5.87
C GLU A 35 -7.11 8.93 -6.39
N GLY A 36 -5.82 8.63 -6.56
CA GLY A 36 -4.82 9.60 -7.02
C GLY A 36 -4.19 10.46 -5.92
N ASP A 37 -4.66 10.40 -4.66
CA ASP A 37 -4.03 11.12 -3.56
C ASP A 37 -2.57 10.64 -3.36
N GLU A 38 -1.62 11.58 -3.28
CA GLU A 38 -0.27 11.27 -2.85
C GLU A 38 -0.22 11.11 -1.32
N LEU A 39 0.29 9.96 -0.86
CA LEU A 39 0.39 9.64 0.56
C LEU A 39 1.85 9.53 1.00
N LYS A 40 2.14 10.02 2.20
CA LYS A 40 3.37 9.69 2.95
C LYS A 40 3.10 8.48 3.85
N ALA A 41 4.06 7.56 3.92
CA ALA A 41 3.98 6.36 4.74
C ALA A 41 5.07 6.36 5.81
N GLU A 42 4.67 6.06 7.05
CA GLU A 42 5.56 5.83 8.19
C GLU A 42 5.34 4.40 8.70
N ALA A 43 6.42 3.68 9.04
CA ALA A 43 6.33 2.30 9.51
C ALA A 43 6.95 2.11 10.89
N LYS A 44 6.29 1.32 11.73
CA LYS A 44 6.78 0.82 13.02
C LYS A 44 6.52 -0.69 13.11
N LYS A 45 7.09 -1.38 14.11
CA LYS A 45 6.88 -2.82 14.28
C LYS A 45 5.39 -3.12 14.45
N GLY A 46 4.79 -3.77 13.45
CA GLY A 46 3.38 -4.15 13.43
C GLY A 46 2.40 -3.10 12.88
N GLU A 47 2.85 -1.91 12.47
CA GLU A 47 1.98 -0.82 12.02
C GLU A 47 2.55 -0.08 10.81
N ILE A 48 1.68 0.26 9.85
CA ILE A 48 1.97 1.20 8.76
C ILE A 48 0.94 2.32 8.85
N LYS A 49 1.39 3.56 8.99
CA LYS A 49 0.55 4.75 9.05
C LYS A 49 0.66 5.52 7.73
N LEU A 50 -0.49 5.75 7.09
CA LEU A 50 -0.60 6.55 5.87
C LEU A 50 -1.16 7.93 6.21
N LYS A 51 -0.59 8.98 5.63
CA LYS A 51 -1.04 10.38 5.77
C LYS A 51 -1.01 11.06 4.41
N LYS A 52 -1.88 12.06 4.19
CA LYS A 52 -1.77 12.93 3.01
C LYS A 52 -0.42 13.63 3.01
N LYS A 53 0.19 13.72 1.83
CA LYS A 53 1.52 14.29 1.64
C LYS A 53 1.53 15.80 1.77
#